data_AF-A0A109DBV7-F1
#
_entry.id   AF-A0A109DBV7-F1
#
_cell.length_a   1.000
_cell.length_b   1.000
_cell.length_c   1.000
_cell.angle_alpha   90.00
_cell.angle_beta   90.00
_cell.angle_gamma   90.00
#
_symmetry.space_group_name_H-M   'P 1'
#
loop_
_entity.id
_entity.type
_entity.pdbx_description
1 polymer ?
#
loop_
_entity_poly.entity_id
_entity_poly.type
_entity_poly.pdbx_seq_one_letter_code
_entity_poly.pdbx_strand_id
1 'polypeptide(L)'
;MRIIVLAFATLATACTGQITNTEERIQEYIGSDITDVQEQYLTERSRPISFWASRNYAWIETKKPLDNGYTLYIFKNPYRDCTINWIAGTGGVIQSATSSGTMCSP
;
A
#
# COMPACT_ATOMS: atom_id res chain seq x y z
N MET A 1 19.46 -47.54 22.90
CA MET A 1 18.60 -46.79 21.96
C MET A 1 17.23 -46.59 22.59
N ARG A 2 16.94 -45.40 23.11
CA ARG A 2 15.57 -44.93 23.42
C ARG A 2 15.60 -43.42 23.21
N ILE A 3 15.05 -42.98 22.09
CA ILE A 3 15.05 -41.60 21.63
C ILE A 3 13.90 -40.90 22.36
N ILE A 4 14.23 -39.84 23.09
CA ILE A 4 13.28 -38.94 23.74
C ILE A 4 12.67 -38.10 22.62
N VAL A 5 11.42 -38.39 22.26
CA VAL A 5 10.67 -37.60 21.28
C VAL A 5 10.16 -36.35 22.01
N LEU A 6 10.92 -35.26 21.90
CA LEU A 6 10.43 -33.92 22.25
C LEU A 6 9.38 -33.53 21.22
N ALA A 7 8.11 -33.60 21.63
CA ALA A 7 7.00 -33.07 20.87
C ALA A 7 7.11 -31.54 20.84
N PHE A 8 7.58 -31.01 19.71
CA PHE A 8 7.45 -29.60 19.39
C PHE A 8 5.96 -29.30 19.21
N ALA A 9 5.36 -28.70 20.25
CA ALA A 9 4.08 -28.03 20.12
C ALA A 9 4.29 -26.86 19.14
N THR A 10 3.83 -27.05 17.90
CA THR A 10 3.70 -25.97 16.93
C THR A 10 2.69 -24.98 17.48
N LEU A 11 3.18 -23.91 18.10
CA LEU A 11 2.39 -22.71 18.30
C LEU A 11 2.01 -22.22 16.89
N ALA A 12 0.79 -22.55 16.47
CA ALA A 12 0.13 -21.82 15.41
C ALA A 12 -0.07 -20.39 15.94
N THR A 13 0.92 -19.53 15.70
CA THR A 13 0.73 -18.09 15.75
C THR A 13 -0.25 -17.75 14.64
N ALA A 14 -1.54 -17.90 14.92
CA ALA A 14 -2.55 -17.12 14.25
C ALA A 14 -2.32 -15.67 14.68
N CYS A 15 -1.29 -15.05 14.08
CA CYS A 15 -1.13 -13.61 14.12
C CYS A 15 -2.34 -13.06 13.37
N THR A 16 -3.35 -12.64 14.12
CA THR A 16 -4.21 -11.53 13.75
C THR A 16 -3.29 -10.35 13.45
N GLY A 17 -2.77 -10.32 12.22
CA GLY A 17 -2.02 -9.20 11.68
C GLY A 17 -3.00 -8.05 11.53
N GLN A 18 -3.19 -7.33 12.61
CA GLN A 18 -3.74 -5.99 12.55
C GLN A 18 -2.72 -5.21 11.71
N ILE A 19 -3.00 -5.05 10.41
CA ILE A 19 -2.15 -4.30 9.46
C ILE A 19 -2.15 -2.86 9.95
N THR A 20 -1.19 -2.55 10.82
CA THR A 20 -1.17 -1.31 11.59
C THR A 20 -0.26 -0.27 10.94
N ASN A 21 0.47 -0.63 9.88
CA ASN A 21 1.45 0.24 9.26
C ASN A 21 1.19 0.41 7.77
N THR A 22 0.85 1.64 7.35
CA THR A 22 0.67 2.00 5.93
C THR A 22 1.91 1.62 5.10
N GLU A 23 3.09 1.64 5.71
CA GLU A 23 4.34 1.25 5.06
C GLU A 23 4.36 -0.23 4.69
N GLU A 24 3.95 -1.14 5.58
CA GLU A 24 3.89 -2.59 5.28
C GLU A 24 2.94 -2.87 4.11
N ARG A 25 1.78 -2.22 4.10
CA ARG A 25 0.80 -2.36 3.01
C ARG A 25 1.30 -1.76 1.69
N ILE A 26 2.19 -0.77 1.75
CA ILE A 26 2.82 -0.23 0.54
C ILE A 26 3.86 -1.23 0.00
N GLN A 27 4.64 -1.84 0.88
CA GLN A 27 5.65 -2.82 0.47
C GLN A 27 5.03 -4.11 -0.12
N GLU A 28 3.79 -4.47 0.25
CA GLU A 28 3.06 -5.63 -0.29
C GLU A 28 2.84 -5.58 -1.82
N TYR A 29 2.77 -4.38 -2.42
CA TYR A 29 2.57 -4.23 -3.86
C TYR A 29 3.89 -4.24 -4.65
N ILE A 30 5.05 -4.41 -4.01
CA ILE A 30 6.30 -4.56 -4.74
C ILE A 30 6.29 -5.87 -5.52
N GLY A 31 6.57 -5.78 -6.83
CA GLY A 31 6.47 -6.89 -7.76
C GLY A 31 5.08 -7.09 -8.38
N SER A 32 4.05 -6.35 -7.93
CA SER A 32 2.73 -6.33 -8.57
C SER A 32 2.68 -5.31 -9.71
N ASP A 33 1.57 -5.33 -10.46
CA ASP A 33 1.33 -4.33 -11.50
C ASP A 33 0.81 -3.03 -10.88
N ILE A 34 1.24 -1.89 -11.42
CA ILE A 34 0.77 -0.57 -10.99
C ILE A 34 -0.75 -0.38 -11.13
N THR A 35 -1.39 -1.16 -12.01
CA THR A 35 -2.85 -1.18 -12.18
C THR A 35 -3.58 -1.61 -10.92
N ASP A 36 -3.04 -2.55 -10.13
CA ASP A 36 -3.62 -2.98 -8.86
C ASP A 36 -3.67 -1.80 -7.86
N VAL A 37 -2.62 -1.00 -7.84
CA VAL A 37 -2.51 0.21 -7.01
C VAL A 37 -3.46 1.30 -7.53
N GLN A 38 -3.53 1.49 -8.85
CA GLN A 38 -4.47 2.43 -9.46
C GLN A 38 -5.92 2.09 -9.12
N GLU A 39 -6.32 0.82 -9.25
CA GLU A 39 -7.66 0.38 -8.87
C GLU A 39 -7.93 0.67 -7.39
N GLN A 40 -6.98 0.38 -6.52
CA GLN A 40 -7.14 0.58 -5.08
C GLN A 40 -7.27 2.06 -4.67
N TYR A 41 -6.50 2.96 -5.29
CA TYR A 41 -6.42 4.37 -4.85
C TYR A 41 -7.22 5.35 -5.71
N LEU A 42 -7.43 5.06 -6.99
CA LEU A 42 -8.20 5.90 -7.91
C LEU A 42 -9.69 5.54 -7.95
N THR A 43 -10.08 4.38 -7.44
CA THR A 43 -11.50 4.08 -7.26
C THR A 43 -12.10 5.00 -6.21
N GLU A 44 -13.18 5.69 -6.59
CA GLU A 44 -13.92 6.56 -5.69
C GLU A 44 -14.47 5.77 -4.50
N ARG A 45 -14.21 6.27 -3.29
CA ARG A 45 -14.76 5.69 -2.06
C ARG A 45 -15.51 6.73 -1.27
N SER A 46 -16.71 6.37 -0.82
CA SER A 46 -17.49 7.18 0.11
C SER A 46 -16.82 7.19 1.47
N ARG A 47 -16.55 8.39 1.99
CA ARG A 47 -16.01 8.59 3.34
C ARG A 47 -16.88 9.57 4.10
N PRO A 48 -17.19 9.27 5.37
CA PRO A 48 -17.94 10.18 6.22
C PRO A 48 -17.11 11.43 6.50
N ILE A 49 -17.70 12.59 6.28
CA ILE A 49 -17.14 13.90 6.61
C ILE A 49 -17.77 14.40 7.92
N SER A 50 -19.04 14.04 8.14
CA SER A 50 -19.77 14.27 9.38
C SER A 50 -20.79 13.14 9.57
N PHE A 51 -21.49 13.16 10.70
CA PHE A 51 -22.53 12.19 11.01
C PHE A 51 -23.66 12.14 9.94
N TRP A 52 -23.87 13.23 9.19
CA TRP A 52 -24.94 13.36 8.20
C TRP A 52 -24.45 13.54 6.76
N ALA A 53 -23.14 13.58 6.51
CA ALA A 53 -22.59 13.85 5.20
C ALA A 53 -21.42 12.93 4.87
N SER A 54 -21.47 12.35 3.68
CA SER A 54 -20.35 11.64 3.06
C SER A 54 -19.97 12.31 1.75
N ARG A 55 -18.68 12.26 1.40
CA ARG A 55 -18.20 12.58 0.05
C ARG A 55 -17.50 11.37 -0.52
N ASN A 56 -17.71 11.14 -1.80
CA ASN A 56 -16.87 10.25 -2.56
C ASN A 56 -15.57 10.96 -2.86
N TYR A 57 -14.46 10.25 -2.70
CA TYR A 57 -13.19 10.73 -3.19
C TYR A 57 -12.29 9.62 -3.66
N ALA A 58 -11.49 9.98 -4.65
CA ALA A 58 -10.37 9.21 -5.16
C ALA A 58 -9.08 9.96 -4.86
N TRP A 59 -7.96 9.25 -4.82
CA TRP A 59 -6.65 9.89 -4.82
C TRP A 59 -6.36 10.49 -6.19
N ILE A 60 -5.43 11.43 -6.25
CA ILE A 60 -5.01 12.05 -7.50
C ILE A 60 -3.66 11.43 -7.88
N GLU A 61 -3.59 10.84 -9.07
CA GLU A 61 -2.34 10.32 -9.62
C GLU A 61 -1.65 11.36 -10.50
N THR A 62 -0.33 11.47 -10.34
CA THR A 62 0.56 12.20 -11.24
C THR A 62 1.66 11.26 -11.72
N LYS A 63 1.88 11.19 -13.02
CA LYS A 63 2.89 10.32 -13.64
C LYS A 63 4.07 11.16 -14.10
N LYS A 64 5.28 10.70 -13.79
CA LYS A 64 6.52 11.32 -14.25
C LYS A 64 7.46 10.25 -14.83
N PRO A 65 7.78 10.29 -16.13
CA PRO A 65 8.81 9.42 -16.67
C PRO A 65 10.17 9.79 -16.08
N LEU A 66 10.99 8.78 -15.81
CA LEU A 66 12.35 8.89 -15.33
C LEU A 66 13.32 8.57 -16.48
N ASP A 67 14.52 9.16 -16.46
CA ASP A 67 15.51 9.04 -17.55
C ASP A 67 16.03 7.60 -17.76
N ASN A 68 15.83 6.73 -16.77
CA ASN A 68 16.19 5.31 -16.82
C ASN A 68 15.10 4.40 -17.44
N GLY A 69 14.05 4.98 -18.02
CA GLY A 69 12.94 4.23 -18.62
C GLY A 69 11.86 3.77 -17.63
N TYR A 70 12.00 4.13 -16.35
CA TYR A 70 10.98 3.88 -15.35
C TYR A 70 9.95 5.01 -15.31
N THR A 71 8.81 4.75 -14.67
CA THR A 71 7.79 5.75 -14.42
C THR A 71 7.54 5.88 -12.93
N LEU A 72 7.61 7.11 -12.44
CA LEU A 72 7.20 7.48 -11.10
C LEU A 72 5.70 7.80 -11.09
N TYR A 73 4.96 7.10 -10.27
CA TYR A 73 3.54 7.29 -10.02
C TYR A 73 3.34 7.88 -8.63
N ILE A 74 2.82 9.09 -8.58
CA ILE A 74 2.63 9.86 -7.36
C ILE A 74 1.15 9.89 -7.06
N PHE A 75 0.71 9.25 -5.98
CA PHE A 75 -0.66 9.25 -5.51
C PHE A 75 -0.78 10.21 -4.35
N LYS A 76 -1.56 11.28 -4.52
CA LYS A 76 -1.81 12.27 -3.47
C LYS A 76 -3.22 12.13 -2.92
N ASN A 77 -3.33 12.10 -1.59
CA ASN A 77 -4.63 12.18 -0.94
C ASN A 77 -5.14 13.64 -0.97
N PRO A 78 -6.36 13.91 -1.47
CA PRO A 78 -6.88 15.27 -1.57
C PRO A 78 -7.22 15.92 -0.22
N TYR A 79 -7.38 15.12 0.86
CA TYR A 79 -7.84 15.61 2.16
C TYR A 79 -6.85 15.41 3.31
N ARG A 80 -5.78 14.64 3.08
CA ARG A 80 -4.74 14.39 4.08
C ARG A 80 -3.38 14.69 3.48
N ASP A 81 -2.46 15.11 4.35
CA ASP A 81 -1.05 15.22 4.00
C ASP A 81 -0.44 13.81 3.92
N CYS A 82 -0.77 13.10 2.85
CA CYS A 82 -0.17 11.84 2.49
C CYS A 82 -0.02 11.73 0.98
N THR A 83 1.20 11.43 0.56
CA THR A 83 1.58 11.15 -0.81
C THR A 83 2.31 9.81 -0.83
N ILE A 84 1.94 8.92 -1.75
CA ILE A 84 2.62 7.66 -1.96
C ILE A 84 3.24 7.69 -3.35
N ASN A 85 4.53 7.42 -3.41
CA ASN A 85 5.32 7.38 -4.62
C ASN A 85 5.63 5.92 -4.96
N TRP A 86 5.32 5.51 -6.18
CA TRP A 86 5.64 4.18 -6.70
C TRP A 86 6.51 4.33 -7.93
N ILE A 87 7.58 3.55 -8.01
CA ILE A 87 8.42 3.48 -9.20
C ILE A 87 8.13 2.15 -9.88
N ALA A 88 7.58 2.21 -11.09
CA ALA A 88 7.35 1.02 -11.90
C ALA A 88 8.29 0.97 -13.09
N GLY A 89 8.74 -0.25 -13.39
CA GLY A 89 9.62 -0.54 -14.51
C GLY A 89 8.87 -0.64 -15.85
N THR A 90 9.62 -0.97 -16.90
CA THR A 90 9.08 -1.28 -18.21
C THR A 90 8.14 -2.49 -18.09
N GLY A 91 6.85 -2.28 -18.38
CA GLY A 91 5.81 -3.30 -18.19
C GLY A 91 4.92 -3.09 -16.95
N GLY A 92 5.06 -1.98 -16.22
CA GLY A 92 4.12 -1.61 -15.15
C GLY A 92 4.39 -2.28 -13.81
N VAL A 93 5.39 -3.14 -13.71
CA VAL A 93 5.76 -3.83 -12.46
C VAL A 93 6.43 -2.87 -11.48
N ILE A 94 5.89 -2.79 -10.27
CA ILE A 94 6.40 -1.96 -9.18
C ILE A 94 7.73 -2.50 -8.69
N GLN A 95 8.75 -1.64 -8.67
CA GLN A 95 10.10 -1.95 -8.21
C GLN A 95 10.36 -1.42 -6.80
N SER A 96 9.78 -0.26 -6.49
CA SER A 96 9.93 0.35 -5.18
C SER A 96 8.79 1.31 -4.89
N ALA A 97 8.61 1.61 -3.61
CA ALA A 97 7.57 2.47 -3.12
C ALA A 97 8.05 3.24 -1.89
N THR A 98 7.61 4.49 -1.77
CA THR A 98 7.86 5.32 -0.60
C THR A 98 6.62 6.12 -0.24
N SER A 99 6.36 6.30 1.05
CA SER A 99 5.35 7.23 1.53
C SER A 99 6.00 8.53 2.01
N SER A 100 5.30 9.65 1.85
CA SER A 100 5.72 10.95 2.36
C SER A 100 4.51 11.74 2.84
N GLY A 101 4.61 12.32 4.01
CA GLY A 101 3.55 13.14 4.61
C GLY A 101 3.34 12.80 6.08
N THR A 102 2.77 13.74 6.81
CA THR A 102 2.55 13.60 8.26
C THR A 102 1.37 12.73 8.62
N MET A 103 0.47 12.44 7.66
CA MET A 103 -0.78 11.69 7.86
C MET A 103 -0.89 10.47 6.94
N CYS A 104 0.24 9.81 6.64
CA CYS A 104 0.20 8.54 5.91
C CYS A 104 -0.15 7.35 6.81
N SER A 105 0.11 7.42 8.11
CA SER A 105 -0.36 6.43 9.09
C SER A 105 -1.84 6.69 9.46
N PRO A 106 -2.66 5.64 9.68
CA PRO A 106 -4.04 5.79 10.13
C PRO A 106 -4.19 6.60 11.42
#